data_AF-A0A2Z7BCG0-F1
#
_entry.id   AF-A0A2Z7BCG0-F1
#
_cell.length_a   1.000
_cell.length_b   1.000
_cell.length_c   1.000
_cell.angle_alpha   90.00
_cell.angle_beta   90.00
_cell.angle_gamma   90.00
#
_symmetry.space_group_name_H-M   'P 1'
#
loop_
_entity.id
_entity.type
_entity.pdbx_description
1 polymer ?
#
loop_
_entity_poly.entity_id
_entity_poly.type
_entity_poly.pdbx_seq_one_letter_code
_entity_poly.pdbx_strand_id
1 'polypeptide(L)'
;MASINAFASSSGLICKKSQESSRRSGNGVSFFQYNGLRAAETLEMGLNKLEAKGFTTSATRGRVKAAVTSPTTSAPKRETDPKKRIVITGMGLVSVFGSDIDTFYNKLLEGTSGISQIDRFDPSEYAVRFAGQIRDFSSTGYIDGKNDRRLDDCWRYCLVAGKKALDDANLGTQVVETMDKTRIGVLVGSGMGGISAFSSGVESLVLKGHKKIMESLDHAMKRGAKIIAEYLGGAVTCDAHHMTDPRKDGLGVSSCIIKSLQDAGVAPEEVNYVNAHATSTLAGDLAEVSAIKKVFKDTSEIKMNGTKSMIGHGLGAAGGLEAIVTIQAINTGWLHPTINQHDLEPEVTIDTVPNVKKQHEVNVAISNSFGFGGHNSVVVFAPFKP
;
A
#
# COMPACT_ATOMS: atom_id res chain seq x y z
N MET A 1 -3.19 2.54 -31.16
CA MET A 1 -3.23 2.42 -29.69
C MET A 1 -2.07 1.52 -29.31
N ALA A 2 -0.93 2.11 -28.97
CA ALA A 2 0.18 1.39 -28.37
C ALA A 2 -0.01 1.49 -26.85
N SER A 3 -0.19 0.36 -26.19
CA SER A 3 -0.26 0.25 -24.73
C SER A 3 1.02 -0.42 -24.27
N ILE A 4 1.87 0.31 -23.56
CA ILE A 4 3.04 -0.26 -22.89
C ILE A 4 2.57 -0.68 -21.50
N ASN A 5 2.47 -2.00 -21.29
CA ASN A 5 2.13 -2.58 -20.00
C ASN A 5 3.40 -3.09 -19.33
N ALA A 6 3.82 -2.44 -18.25
CA ALA A 6 4.80 -3.01 -17.31
C ALA A 6 4.03 -3.61 -16.13
N PHE A 7 3.89 -4.94 -16.11
CA PHE A 7 3.33 -5.67 -14.98
C PHE A 7 4.46 -6.11 -14.03
N ALA A 8 4.42 -5.65 -12.79
CA ALA A 8 5.07 -6.34 -11.69
C ALA A 8 4.05 -7.33 -11.11
N SER A 9 4.06 -8.58 -11.57
CA SER A 9 3.25 -9.65 -11.00
C SER A 9 4.05 -10.38 -9.92
N SER A 10 3.61 -10.33 -8.67
CA SER A 10 3.95 -11.36 -7.69
C SER A 10 3.06 -12.59 -7.94
N SER A 11 3.50 -13.44 -8.86
CA SER A 11 2.87 -14.74 -9.11
C SER A 11 3.63 -15.79 -8.30
N GLY A 12 3.03 -16.25 -7.20
CA GLY A 12 3.51 -17.42 -6.47
C GLY A 12 3.36 -18.68 -7.32
N LEU A 13 4.44 -19.13 -7.94
CA LEU A 13 4.52 -20.45 -8.58
C LEU A 13 4.86 -21.48 -7.51
N ILE A 14 3.87 -22.31 -7.15
CA ILE A 14 4.11 -23.55 -6.40
C ILE A 14 4.82 -24.52 -7.36
N CYS A 15 6.14 -24.61 -7.26
CA CYS A 15 6.93 -25.56 -8.05
C CYS A 15 7.04 -26.89 -7.28
N LYS A 16 6.46 -27.97 -7.83
CA LYS A 16 6.71 -29.34 -7.38
C LYS A 16 8.18 -29.70 -7.62
N LYS A 17 8.86 -30.22 -6.59
CA LYS A 17 10.19 -30.82 -6.73
C LYS A 17 10.15 -31.98 -7.74
N SER A 18 11.06 -31.95 -8.70
CA SER A 18 11.42 -33.10 -9.53
C SER A 18 12.00 -34.21 -8.66
N GLN A 19 11.48 -35.43 -8.76
CA GLN A 19 12.22 -36.63 -8.40
C GLN A 19 12.48 -37.46 -9.64
N GLU A 20 13.75 -37.77 -9.82
CA GLU A 20 14.25 -38.81 -10.70
C GLU A 20 13.65 -40.19 -10.36
N SER A 21 13.72 -41.04 -11.37
CA SER A 21 13.15 -42.36 -11.51
C SER A 21 13.37 -43.34 -10.34
N SER A 22 12.30 -44.02 -9.93
CA SER A 22 12.32 -45.49 -9.82
C SER A 22 10.90 -46.07 -9.89
N ARG A 23 10.81 -47.27 -10.48
CA ARG A 23 9.59 -47.92 -10.98
C ARG A 23 8.78 -48.61 -9.87
N ARG A 24 7.44 -48.50 -9.92
CA ARG A 24 6.41 -49.59 -9.95
C ARG A 24 5.12 -49.27 -9.16
N SER A 25 4.03 -49.15 -9.91
CA SER A 25 2.68 -49.72 -9.70
C SER A 25 2.00 -49.66 -8.32
N GLY A 26 0.86 -48.95 -8.26
CA GLY A 26 -0.21 -49.24 -7.29
C GLY A 26 -1.09 -48.04 -6.95
N ASN A 27 -2.37 -48.08 -7.33
CA ASN A 27 -3.38 -47.05 -7.08
C ASN A 27 -3.68 -46.86 -5.58
N GLY A 28 -3.66 -45.60 -5.10
CA GLY A 28 -4.21 -45.20 -3.81
C GLY A 28 -3.80 -43.77 -3.43
N VAL A 29 -4.73 -42.81 -3.50
CA VAL A 29 -4.49 -41.42 -3.07
C VAL A 29 -4.99 -41.29 -1.62
N SER A 30 -4.07 -41.19 -0.65
CA SER A 30 -4.36 -40.60 0.66
C SER A 30 -3.72 -39.21 0.73
N PHE A 31 -4.51 -38.20 1.08
CA PHE A 31 -4.02 -36.85 1.32
C PHE A 31 -3.52 -36.75 2.75
N PHE A 32 -2.21 -36.56 2.95
CA PHE A 32 -1.68 -36.08 4.22
C PHE A 32 -1.99 -34.58 4.36
N GLN A 33 -2.66 -34.21 5.46
CA GLN A 33 -2.81 -32.81 5.88
C GLN A 33 -1.61 -32.44 6.76
N TYR A 34 -0.89 -31.37 6.43
CA TYR A 34 0.16 -30.80 7.28
C TYR A 34 -0.35 -29.53 7.97
N ASN A 35 -0.14 -29.43 9.29
CA ASN A 35 -0.28 -28.20 10.08
C ASN A 35 1.09 -27.85 10.69
N GLY A 36 1.93 -27.09 9.97
CA GLY A 36 3.18 -26.55 10.52
C GLY A 36 4.21 -27.58 11.03
N LEU A 37 5.17 -27.10 11.83
CA LEU A 37 6.46 -27.76 12.16
C LEU A 37 6.45 -28.71 13.39
N ARG A 38 5.44 -29.59 13.56
CA ARG A 38 5.56 -30.76 14.48
C ARG A 38 4.75 -31.96 13.98
N ALA A 39 5.30 -33.16 14.13
CA ALA A 39 4.61 -34.43 13.86
C ALA A 39 3.74 -34.83 15.06
N ALA A 40 2.49 -35.25 14.81
CA ALA A 40 1.62 -35.88 15.81
C ALA A 40 1.31 -37.31 15.38
N GLU A 41 1.44 -38.25 16.32
CA GLU A 41 1.32 -39.69 16.15
C GLU A 41 -0.11 -40.16 15.84
N THR A 42 -0.21 -41.24 15.07
CA THR A 42 -1.45 -41.90 14.67
C THR A 42 -1.92 -42.85 15.76
N LEU A 43 -3.19 -42.77 16.16
CA LEU A 43 -3.88 -43.82 16.91
C LEU A 43 -5.00 -44.38 16.02
N GLU A 44 -4.81 -45.61 15.53
CA GLU A 44 -5.82 -46.38 14.79
C GLU A 44 -6.82 -47.02 15.76
N MET A 45 -8.12 -46.93 15.47
CA MET A 45 -9.11 -47.92 15.93
C MET A 45 -10.24 -48.13 14.92
N GLY A 46 -10.20 -49.30 14.26
CA GLY A 46 -11.33 -50.24 14.12
C GLY A 46 -12.59 -49.83 13.36
N LEU A 47 -12.73 -50.32 12.12
CA LEU A 47 -13.98 -50.42 11.37
C LEU A 47 -14.89 -51.53 11.94
N ASN A 48 -16.16 -51.22 12.21
CA ASN A 48 -17.24 -52.20 12.20
C ASN A 48 -18.40 -51.72 11.31
N LYS A 49 -18.82 -52.62 10.40
CA LYS A 49 -19.92 -52.50 9.44
C LYS A 49 -21.28 -52.34 10.13
N LEU A 50 -22.19 -51.55 9.54
CA LEU A 50 -23.62 -51.81 9.60
C LEU A 50 -24.37 -51.23 8.40
N GLU A 51 -25.26 -52.06 7.87
CA GLU A 51 -26.02 -51.91 6.62
C GLU A 51 -27.16 -50.88 6.70
N ALA A 52 -27.52 -50.36 5.53
CA ALA A 52 -28.64 -49.46 5.31
C ALA A 52 -30.00 -50.17 5.41
N LYS A 53 -30.94 -49.57 6.14
CA LYS A 53 -32.39 -49.76 5.95
C LYS A 53 -33.07 -48.40 5.83
N GLY A 54 -33.88 -48.26 4.79
CA GLY A 54 -34.51 -47.00 4.41
C GLY A 54 -35.63 -46.54 5.33
N PHE A 55 -35.93 -45.24 5.26
CA PHE A 55 -37.21 -44.66 5.65
C PHE A 55 -37.50 -43.47 4.74
N THR A 56 -38.68 -43.49 4.12
CA THR A 56 -39.28 -42.40 3.37
C THR A 56 -39.99 -41.45 4.34
N THR A 57 -39.77 -40.14 4.23
CA THR A 57 -40.70 -39.13 4.74
C THR A 57 -40.82 -37.96 3.77
N SER A 58 -42.07 -37.61 3.47
CA SER A 58 -42.51 -36.49 2.66
C SER A 58 -42.24 -35.17 3.38
N ALA A 59 -41.52 -34.24 2.75
CA ALA A 59 -41.41 -32.85 3.21
C ALA A 59 -41.78 -31.89 2.07
N THR A 60 -42.65 -30.96 2.42
CA THR A 60 -43.34 -29.94 1.62
C THR A 60 -42.38 -28.96 0.93
N ARG A 61 -42.72 -28.57 -0.30
CA ARG A 61 -42.02 -27.56 -1.11
C ARG A 61 -42.05 -26.17 -0.43
N GLY A 62 -40.99 -25.85 0.32
CA GLY A 62 -40.65 -24.46 0.65
C GLY A 62 -39.85 -23.83 -0.49
N ARG A 63 -40.36 -22.74 -1.09
CA ARG A 63 -39.61 -21.93 -2.06
C ARG A 63 -38.44 -21.25 -1.35
N VAL A 64 -37.23 -21.77 -1.51
CA VAL A 64 -36.00 -21.03 -1.25
C VAL A 64 -35.92 -19.93 -2.31
N LYS A 65 -36.04 -18.66 -1.90
CA LYS A 65 -35.67 -17.54 -2.77
C LYS A 65 -34.17 -17.65 -3.02
N ALA A 66 -33.81 -17.95 -4.27
CA ALA A 66 -32.42 -17.95 -4.69
C ALA A 66 -31.80 -16.58 -4.36
N ALA A 67 -30.67 -16.60 -3.65
CA ALA A 67 -29.80 -15.45 -3.49
C ALA A 67 -29.52 -14.88 -4.89
N VAL A 68 -29.64 -13.55 -5.02
CA VAL A 68 -29.28 -12.83 -6.24
C VAL A 68 -27.82 -13.17 -6.54
N THR A 69 -27.61 -14.06 -7.51
CA THR A 69 -26.30 -14.37 -8.05
C THR A 69 -25.73 -13.06 -8.57
N SER A 70 -24.65 -12.59 -7.96
CA SER A 70 -23.78 -11.58 -8.55
C SER A 70 -23.52 -12.00 -10.00
N PRO A 71 -23.64 -11.09 -10.99
CA PRO A 71 -23.44 -11.45 -12.38
C PRO A 71 -22.03 -12.01 -12.49
N THR A 72 -21.95 -13.30 -12.81
CA THR A 72 -20.70 -13.95 -13.19
C THR A 72 -20.26 -13.25 -14.47
N THR A 73 -19.39 -12.24 -14.33
CA THR A 73 -18.81 -11.56 -15.49
C THR A 73 -18.04 -12.61 -16.26
N SER A 74 -18.61 -13.05 -17.39
CA SER A 74 -17.91 -13.97 -18.30
C SER A 74 -16.60 -13.32 -18.71
N ALA A 75 -15.52 -14.11 -18.76
CA ALA A 75 -14.22 -13.62 -19.19
C ALA A 75 -14.38 -12.91 -20.55
N PRO A 76 -13.79 -11.72 -20.73
CA PRO A 76 -13.94 -10.96 -21.96
C PRO A 76 -13.54 -11.81 -23.16
N LYS A 77 -14.41 -11.87 -24.17
CA LYS A 77 -14.13 -12.61 -25.41
C LYS A 77 -12.94 -11.97 -26.13
N ARG A 78 -12.01 -12.80 -26.59
CA ARG A 78 -10.83 -12.36 -27.37
C ARG A 78 -11.27 -11.62 -28.63
N GLU A 79 -10.75 -10.41 -28.84
CA GLU A 79 -10.93 -9.64 -30.08
C GLU A 79 -10.16 -10.33 -31.23
N THR A 80 -10.85 -10.58 -32.34
CA THR A 80 -10.33 -11.29 -33.51
C THR A 80 -10.14 -10.40 -34.72
N ASP A 81 -10.76 -9.21 -34.77
CA ASP A 81 -10.62 -8.25 -35.86
C ASP A 81 -9.16 -7.75 -35.94
N PRO A 82 -8.43 -8.02 -37.04
CA PRO A 82 -7.05 -7.55 -37.23
C PRO A 82 -6.84 -6.06 -37.01
N LYS A 83 -7.86 -5.22 -37.28
CA LYS A 83 -7.77 -3.76 -37.12
C LYS A 83 -7.91 -3.29 -35.67
N LYS A 84 -8.47 -4.13 -34.80
CA LYS A 84 -8.70 -3.84 -33.38
C LYS A 84 -7.79 -4.62 -32.46
N ARG A 85 -7.11 -5.64 -33.00
CA ARG A 85 -6.12 -6.43 -32.28
C ARG A 85 -4.99 -5.53 -31.78
N ILE A 86 -4.70 -5.68 -30.50
CA ILE A 86 -3.60 -4.99 -29.83
C ILE A 86 -2.36 -5.88 -29.94
N VAL A 87 -1.23 -5.27 -30.27
CA VAL A 87 0.07 -5.93 -30.40
C VAL A 87 1.08 -5.23 -29.51
N ILE A 88 2.09 -5.98 -29.06
CA ILE A 88 3.25 -5.45 -28.33
C ILE A 88 4.33 -5.22 -29.37
N THR A 89 4.79 -3.97 -29.50
CA THR A 89 5.79 -3.57 -30.50
C THR A 89 7.16 -3.31 -29.91
N GLY A 90 7.26 -3.16 -28.59
CA GLY A 90 8.54 -3.02 -27.91
C GLY A 90 8.42 -3.36 -26.44
N MET A 91 9.54 -3.77 -25.86
CA MET A 91 9.68 -4.17 -24.47
C MET A 91 10.87 -3.44 -23.85
N GLY A 92 10.82 -3.23 -22.55
CA GLY A 92 11.90 -2.62 -21.80
C GLY A 92 11.82 -3.03 -20.35
N LEU A 93 12.99 -3.23 -19.74
CA LEU A 93 13.10 -3.70 -18.38
C LEU A 93 14.33 -3.12 -17.69
N VAL A 94 14.26 -3.09 -16.37
CA VAL A 94 15.38 -2.89 -15.47
C VAL A 94 15.24 -3.96 -14.40
N SER A 95 16.26 -4.80 -14.21
CA SER A 95 16.18 -5.99 -13.35
C SER A 95 17.50 -6.27 -12.63
N VAL A 96 17.48 -7.28 -11.77
CA VAL A 96 18.66 -7.81 -11.06
C VAL A 96 19.75 -8.36 -11.98
N PHE A 97 19.41 -8.70 -13.24
CA PHE A 97 20.36 -9.15 -14.27
C PHE A 97 20.72 -8.03 -15.27
N GLY A 98 20.42 -6.79 -14.92
CA GLY A 98 20.63 -5.63 -15.79
C GLY A 98 19.38 -5.25 -16.57
N SER A 99 19.58 -4.43 -17.60
CA SER A 99 18.51 -3.78 -18.38
C SER A 99 18.49 -4.21 -19.85
N ASP A 100 19.06 -5.37 -20.15
CA ASP A 100 19.04 -6.03 -21.45
C ASP A 100 18.08 -7.23 -21.40
N ILE A 101 17.24 -7.36 -22.44
CA ILE A 101 16.11 -8.29 -22.44
C ILE A 101 16.58 -9.73 -22.62
N ASP A 102 17.46 -9.95 -23.60
CA ASP A 102 17.97 -11.28 -23.90
C ASP A 102 18.84 -11.79 -22.77
N THR A 103 19.67 -10.94 -22.16
CA THR A 103 20.46 -11.28 -20.97
C THR A 103 19.56 -11.70 -19.82
N PHE A 104 18.50 -10.93 -19.52
CA PHE A 104 17.55 -11.27 -18.47
C PHE A 104 16.86 -12.61 -18.74
N TYR A 105 16.36 -12.81 -19.96
CA TYR A 105 15.65 -14.03 -20.33
C TYR A 105 16.55 -15.26 -20.31
N ASN A 106 17.76 -15.17 -20.86
CA ASN A 106 18.74 -16.27 -20.86
C ASN A 106 19.14 -16.65 -19.43
N LYS A 107 19.32 -15.68 -18.52
CA LYS A 107 19.59 -15.96 -17.11
C LYS A 107 18.46 -16.72 -16.43
N LEU A 108 17.20 -16.43 -16.78
CA LEU A 108 16.04 -17.18 -16.30
C LEU A 108 16.01 -18.60 -16.86
N LEU A 109 16.31 -18.78 -18.15
CA LEU A 109 16.40 -20.11 -18.78
C LEU A 109 17.52 -20.96 -18.18
N GLU A 110 18.63 -20.33 -17.81
CA GLU A 110 19.75 -20.96 -17.09
C GLU A 110 19.41 -21.30 -15.63
N GLY A 111 18.28 -20.80 -15.09
CA GLY A 111 17.94 -20.96 -13.68
C GLY A 111 18.88 -20.20 -12.74
N THR A 112 19.51 -19.13 -13.21
CA THR A 112 20.41 -18.31 -12.39
C THR A 112 19.61 -17.57 -11.31
N SER A 113 20.09 -17.59 -10.06
CA SER A 113 19.51 -16.79 -8.98
C SER A 113 20.01 -15.35 -9.04
N GLY A 114 19.08 -14.40 -8.99
CA GLY A 114 19.39 -12.97 -8.83
C GLY A 114 19.49 -12.51 -7.38
N ILE A 115 19.38 -13.43 -6.43
CA ILE A 115 19.39 -13.15 -4.99
C ILE A 115 20.82 -13.24 -4.46
N SER A 116 21.25 -12.21 -3.76
CA SER A 116 22.57 -12.11 -3.15
C SER A 116 22.46 -11.55 -1.72
N GLN A 117 23.56 -11.53 -0.97
CA GLN A 117 23.64 -10.72 0.25
C GLN A 117 23.34 -9.24 -0.06
N ILE A 118 22.74 -8.56 0.92
CA ILE A 118 22.48 -7.12 0.88
C ILE A 118 23.81 -6.40 1.10
N ASP A 119 24.11 -5.45 0.23
CA ASP A 119 25.36 -4.66 0.23
C ASP A 119 25.11 -3.14 0.13
N ARG A 120 23.85 -2.71 -0.01
CA ARG A 120 23.46 -1.28 -0.04
C ARG A 120 23.48 -0.59 1.33
N PHE A 121 23.40 -1.36 2.41
CA PHE A 121 23.47 -0.91 3.81
C PHE A 121 23.96 -2.09 4.67
N ASP A 122 24.33 -1.86 5.93
CA ASP A 122 24.71 -2.94 6.84
C ASP A 122 23.49 -3.75 7.29
N PRO A 123 23.33 -5.02 6.86
CA PRO A 123 22.19 -5.84 7.24
C PRO A 123 22.48 -6.71 8.48
N SER A 124 23.60 -6.50 9.20
CA SER A 124 24.09 -7.40 10.26
C SER A 124 23.09 -7.63 11.38
N GLU A 125 22.27 -6.63 11.72
CA GLU A 125 21.25 -6.71 12.76
C GLU A 125 19.89 -7.24 12.26
N TYR A 126 19.74 -7.47 10.95
CA TYR A 126 18.47 -7.89 10.35
C TYR A 126 18.35 -9.41 10.29
N ALA A 127 17.12 -9.92 10.47
CA ALA A 127 16.82 -11.35 10.32
C ALA A 127 16.95 -11.83 8.86
N VAL A 128 16.69 -10.95 7.89
CA VAL A 128 16.85 -11.20 6.45
C VAL A 128 18.00 -10.34 5.94
N ARG A 129 18.98 -10.98 5.30
CA ARG A 129 20.24 -10.33 4.87
C ARG A 129 20.53 -10.51 3.38
N PHE A 130 19.56 -11.01 2.64
CA PHE A 130 19.68 -11.24 1.21
C PHE A 130 18.50 -10.61 0.48
N ALA A 131 18.75 -10.14 -0.74
CA ALA A 131 17.74 -9.53 -1.61
C ALA A 131 18.14 -9.64 -3.08
N GLY A 132 17.17 -9.48 -3.98
CA GLY A 132 17.40 -9.25 -5.39
C GLY A 132 17.68 -7.77 -5.62
N GLN A 133 18.94 -7.39 -5.76
CA GLN A 133 19.34 -5.99 -5.89
C GLN A 133 19.66 -5.65 -7.34
N ILE A 134 19.08 -4.56 -7.85
CA ILE A 134 19.48 -3.99 -9.14
C ILE A 134 20.84 -3.32 -8.94
N ARG A 135 21.83 -3.73 -9.73
CA ARG A 135 23.21 -3.24 -9.70
C ARG A 135 23.53 -2.50 -10.98
N ASP A 136 24.52 -1.61 -10.88
CA ASP A 136 25.07 -0.85 -12.02
C ASP A 136 23.99 -0.12 -12.84
N PHE A 137 22.90 0.28 -12.17
CA PHE A 137 21.84 1.03 -12.82
C PHE A 137 22.34 2.41 -13.23
N SER A 138 22.07 2.76 -14.48
CA SER A 138 22.36 4.08 -15.03
C SER A 138 21.14 4.62 -15.74
N SER A 139 20.76 5.85 -15.39
CA SER A 139 19.74 6.64 -16.07
C SER A 139 20.33 7.58 -17.12
N THR A 140 21.65 7.58 -17.31
CA THR A 140 22.36 8.43 -18.27
C THR A 140 21.81 8.24 -19.67
N GLY A 141 21.51 9.34 -20.35
CA GLY A 141 20.90 9.33 -21.69
C GLY A 141 19.37 9.17 -21.68
N TYR A 142 18.79 8.74 -20.56
CA TYR A 142 17.34 8.54 -20.43
C TYR A 142 16.68 9.57 -19.52
N ILE A 143 17.34 10.06 -18.48
CA ILE A 143 16.82 11.07 -17.56
C ILE A 143 17.87 12.19 -17.43
N ASP A 144 17.45 13.45 -17.52
CA ASP A 144 18.36 14.56 -17.28
C ASP A 144 18.82 14.58 -15.82
N GLY A 145 20.07 14.98 -15.57
CA GLY A 145 20.66 14.90 -14.23
C GLY A 145 19.95 15.73 -13.15
N LYS A 146 19.16 16.76 -13.53
CA LYS A 146 18.39 17.56 -12.59
C LYS A 146 17.17 16.79 -12.08
N ASN A 147 16.43 16.14 -12.98
CA ASN A 147 15.29 15.31 -12.62
C ASN A 147 15.72 13.99 -11.99
N ASP A 148 16.83 13.41 -12.44
CA ASP A 148 17.35 12.14 -11.90
C ASP A 148 17.56 12.18 -10.39
N ARG A 149 18.11 13.28 -9.87
CA ARG A 149 18.35 13.48 -8.42
C ARG A 149 17.10 13.69 -7.59
N ARG A 150 15.95 13.94 -8.21
CA ARG A 150 14.67 14.22 -7.53
C ARG A 150 13.75 13.01 -7.50
N LEU A 151 14.11 11.95 -8.22
CA LEU A 151 13.31 10.76 -8.35
C LEU A 151 13.83 9.64 -7.46
N ASP A 152 12.91 8.93 -6.83
CA ASP A 152 13.22 7.65 -6.20
C ASP A 152 13.57 6.60 -7.27
N ASP A 153 14.40 5.63 -6.89
CA ASP A 153 14.80 4.49 -7.72
C ASP A 153 13.60 3.81 -8.39
N CYS A 154 12.47 3.67 -7.69
CA CYS A 154 11.25 3.10 -8.27
C CYS A 154 10.83 3.80 -9.58
N TRP A 155 10.80 5.14 -9.57
CA TRP A 155 10.43 5.91 -10.75
C TRP A 155 11.53 5.97 -11.80
N ARG A 156 12.80 6.00 -11.36
CA ARG A 156 13.94 5.96 -12.27
C ARG A 156 13.94 4.68 -13.09
N TYR A 157 13.68 3.53 -12.46
CA TYR A 157 13.59 2.23 -13.14
C TYR A 157 12.42 2.20 -14.13
N CYS A 158 11.23 2.68 -13.72
CA CYS A 158 10.07 2.76 -14.60
C CYS A 158 10.31 3.64 -15.83
N LEU A 159 10.92 4.82 -15.66
CA LEU A 159 11.21 5.73 -16.76
C LEU A 159 12.23 5.16 -17.73
N VAL A 160 13.31 4.56 -17.23
CA VAL A 160 14.33 3.93 -18.07
C VAL A 160 13.76 2.72 -18.81
N ALA A 161 13.02 1.85 -18.13
CA ALA A 161 12.35 0.70 -18.77
C ALA A 161 11.35 1.15 -19.84
N GLY A 162 10.54 2.19 -19.56
CA GLY A 162 9.58 2.74 -20.52
C GLY A 162 10.24 3.35 -21.75
N LYS A 163 11.35 4.09 -21.58
CA LYS A 163 12.10 4.64 -22.72
C LYS A 163 12.79 3.54 -23.54
N LYS A 164 13.36 2.53 -22.89
CA LYS A 164 13.89 1.34 -23.59
C LYS A 164 12.81 0.63 -24.41
N ALA A 165 11.59 0.51 -23.89
CA ALA A 165 10.48 -0.07 -24.62
C ALA A 165 10.06 0.75 -25.84
N LEU A 166 10.18 2.08 -25.76
CA LEU A 166 9.97 2.96 -26.91
C LEU A 166 11.08 2.79 -27.95
N ASP A 167 12.34 2.74 -27.52
CA ASP A 167 13.48 2.53 -28.42
C ASP A 167 13.39 1.18 -29.14
N ASP A 168 13.08 0.09 -28.42
CA ASP A 168 12.85 -1.25 -28.97
C ASP A 168 11.69 -1.28 -29.99
N ALA A 169 10.65 -0.47 -29.75
CA ALA A 169 9.54 -0.29 -30.68
C ALA A 169 9.88 0.59 -31.90
N ASN A 170 11.12 1.09 -32.01
CA ASN A 170 11.50 2.13 -32.97
C ASN A 170 10.65 3.41 -32.85
N LEU A 171 10.20 3.71 -31.64
CA LEU A 171 9.42 4.89 -31.26
C LEU A 171 10.26 5.85 -30.39
N GLY A 172 11.48 6.17 -30.83
CA GLY A 172 12.34 7.13 -30.15
C GLY A 172 11.71 8.54 -30.07
N THR A 173 12.36 9.46 -29.33
CA THR A 173 11.79 10.78 -29.00
C THR A 173 11.32 11.57 -30.22
N GLN A 174 12.11 11.59 -31.31
CA GLN A 174 11.76 12.31 -32.53
C GLN A 174 10.49 11.75 -33.20
N VAL A 175 10.31 10.43 -33.17
CA VAL A 175 9.14 9.77 -33.76
C VAL A 175 7.91 10.10 -32.94
N VAL A 176 7.99 9.97 -31.62
CA VAL A 176 6.87 10.25 -30.69
C VAL A 176 6.40 11.70 -30.79
N GLU A 177 7.30 12.65 -31.05
CA GLU A 177 6.94 14.07 -31.24
C GLU A 177 6.04 14.31 -32.46
N THR A 178 6.16 13.49 -33.50
CA THR A 178 5.34 13.58 -34.72
C THR A 178 3.99 12.85 -34.62
N MET A 179 3.78 12.06 -33.57
CA MET A 179 2.56 11.27 -33.39
C MET A 179 1.43 12.08 -32.74
N ASP A 180 0.20 11.70 -33.03
CA ASP A 180 -0.98 12.24 -32.36
C ASP A 180 -1.02 11.78 -30.88
N LYS A 181 -0.64 12.69 -29.99
CA LYS A 181 -0.60 12.46 -28.53
C LYS A 181 -1.97 12.16 -27.93
N THR A 182 -3.07 12.55 -28.56
CA THR A 182 -4.44 12.24 -28.06
C THR A 182 -4.78 10.74 -28.18
N ARG A 183 -3.98 10.00 -28.97
CA ARG A 183 -4.13 8.57 -29.23
C ARG A 183 -3.10 7.71 -28.48
N ILE A 184 -2.27 8.34 -27.65
CA ILE A 184 -1.21 7.69 -26.87
C ILE A 184 -1.57 7.79 -25.40
N GLY A 185 -1.70 6.64 -24.75
CA GLY A 185 -1.90 6.54 -23.30
C GLY A 185 -0.66 5.99 -22.63
N VAL A 186 -0.41 6.41 -21.39
CA VAL A 186 0.63 5.85 -20.54
C VAL A 186 -0.04 5.33 -19.29
N LEU A 187 0.16 4.04 -19.01
CA LEU A 187 -0.29 3.40 -17.79
C LEU A 187 0.93 2.86 -17.05
N VAL A 188 1.28 3.51 -15.94
CA VAL A 188 2.38 3.11 -15.08
C VAL A 188 1.85 3.00 -13.67
N GLY A 189 2.19 1.91 -12.97
CA GLY A 189 1.82 1.67 -11.59
C GLY A 189 3.04 1.36 -10.73
N SER A 190 2.97 1.75 -9.46
CA SER A 190 3.90 1.32 -8.43
C SER A 190 3.11 0.94 -7.18
N GLY A 191 3.53 -0.12 -6.50
CA GLY A 191 2.89 -0.57 -5.26
C GLY A 191 3.25 0.32 -4.07
N MET A 192 4.55 0.41 -3.75
CA MET A 192 5.02 1.19 -2.59
C MET A 192 5.47 2.62 -2.94
N GLY A 193 5.61 2.94 -4.23
CA GLY A 193 6.14 4.22 -4.66
C GLY A 193 7.60 4.43 -4.23
N GLY A 194 7.96 5.68 -3.94
CA GLY A 194 9.32 6.09 -3.60
C GLY A 194 9.63 5.98 -2.11
N ILE A 195 9.78 4.76 -1.60
CA ILE A 195 9.98 4.51 -0.17
C ILE A 195 11.33 5.03 0.35
N SER A 196 12.37 5.04 -0.49
CA SER A 196 13.69 5.56 -0.11
C SER A 196 13.62 7.07 0.05
N ALA A 197 12.97 7.78 -0.89
CA ALA A 197 12.74 9.21 -0.79
C ALA A 197 11.91 9.57 0.45
N PHE A 198 10.87 8.79 0.76
CA PHE A 198 10.09 8.95 1.99
C PHE A 198 10.97 8.76 3.24
N SER A 199 11.70 7.64 3.31
CA SER A 199 12.58 7.29 4.44
C SER A 199 13.65 8.36 4.68
N SER A 200 14.37 8.79 3.65
CA SER A 200 15.38 9.85 3.74
C SER A 200 14.77 11.21 4.09
N GLY A 201 13.52 11.47 3.66
CA GLY A 201 12.76 12.66 4.05
C GLY A 201 12.45 12.65 5.54
N VAL A 202 11.93 11.54 6.07
CA VAL A 202 11.66 11.35 7.50
C VAL A 202 12.96 11.41 8.30
N GLU A 203 14.01 10.73 7.88
CA GLU A 203 15.32 10.81 8.53
C GLU A 203 15.84 12.26 8.56
N SER A 204 15.70 13.00 7.47
CA SER A 204 16.10 14.41 7.42
C SER A 204 15.23 15.28 8.33
N LEU A 205 13.94 15.02 8.40
CA LEU A 205 13.01 15.68 9.33
C LEU A 205 13.46 15.44 10.78
N VAL A 206 13.73 14.18 11.15
CA VAL A 206 14.11 13.77 12.51
C VAL A 206 15.51 14.28 12.89
N LEU A 207 16.50 14.10 12.02
CA LEU A 207 17.91 14.40 12.35
C LEU A 207 18.30 15.86 12.08
N LYS A 208 17.69 16.50 11.08
CA LYS A 208 18.08 17.84 10.61
C LYS A 208 16.99 18.88 10.84
N GLY A 209 15.85 18.47 11.40
CA GLY A 209 14.70 19.32 11.68
C GLY A 209 13.85 19.62 10.44
N HIS A 210 12.58 19.91 10.70
CA HIS A 210 11.57 20.24 9.69
C HIS A 210 11.94 21.40 8.75
N LYS A 211 12.88 22.28 9.14
CA LYS A 211 13.32 23.48 8.41
C LYS A 211 13.96 23.23 7.02
N LYS A 212 14.29 21.98 6.65
CA LYS A 212 14.81 21.64 5.31
C LYS A 212 13.76 21.12 4.33
N ILE A 213 12.57 20.79 4.82
CA ILE A 213 11.42 20.30 4.02
C ILE A 213 10.30 21.35 4.03
N MET A 214 10.16 22.04 5.16
CA MET A 214 9.24 23.14 5.40
C MET A 214 10.03 24.45 5.54
N GLU A 215 9.37 25.56 5.33
CA GLU A 215 9.98 26.88 5.48
C GLU A 215 9.99 27.32 6.95
N SER A 216 11.06 27.98 7.41
CA SER A 216 11.06 28.56 8.76
C SER A 216 10.14 29.78 8.84
N LEU A 217 9.51 30.00 10.00
CA LEU A 217 8.65 31.14 10.25
C LEU A 217 9.36 32.47 9.93
N ASP A 218 10.59 32.67 10.43
CA ASP A 218 11.38 33.88 10.15
C ASP A 218 11.58 34.14 8.65
N HIS A 219 11.84 33.09 7.87
CA HIS A 219 12.05 33.22 6.43
C HIS A 219 10.74 33.53 5.71
N ALA A 220 9.65 32.85 6.09
CA ALA A 220 8.30 33.08 5.57
C ALA A 220 7.86 34.53 5.83
N MET A 221 8.05 35.02 7.06
CA MET A 221 7.73 36.40 7.46
C MET A 221 8.58 37.42 6.71
N LYS A 222 9.89 37.20 6.59
CA LYS A 222 10.80 38.09 5.84
C LYS A 222 10.42 38.27 4.38
N ARG A 223 9.93 37.22 3.71
CA ARG A 223 9.50 37.29 2.31
C ARG A 223 8.01 37.61 2.14
N GLY A 224 7.28 37.90 3.22
CA GLY A 224 5.84 38.21 3.17
C GLY A 224 4.98 37.03 2.67
N ALA A 225 5.36 35.79 2.99
CA ALA A 225 4.63 34.60 2.59
C ALA A 225 3.29 34.49 3.32
N LYS A 226 2.25 34.03 2.62
CA LYS A 226 1.03 33.58 3.29
C LYS A 226 1.31 32.27 4.03
N ILE A 227 1.20 32.29 5.36
CA ILE A 227 1.30 31.09 6.19
C ILE A 227 -0.08 30.43 6.21
N ILE A 228 -0.14 29.15 5.85
CA ILE A 228 -1.39 28.39 5.66
C ILE A 228 -1.77 27.55 6.87
N ALA A 229 -0.79 27.10 7.64
CA ALA A 229 -0.93 26.34 8.88
C ALA A 229 0.48 26.21 9.48
N GLU A 230 0.53 25.83 10.75
CA GLU A 230 1.77 25.48 11.44
C GLU A 230 1.89 23.96 11.59
N TYR A 231 3.09 23.44 11.35
CA TYR A 231 3.43 22.06 11.69
C TYR A 231 4.07 22.07 13.08
N LEU A 232 3.44 21.38 14.02
CA LEU A 232 3.88 21.38 15.41
C LEU A 232 4.85 20.24 15.70
N GLY A 233 4.64 19.06 15.11
CA GLY A 233 5.49 17.89 15.34
C GLY A 233 4.95 16.62 14.70
N GLY A 234 5.66 15.51 14.89
CA GLY A 234 5.26 14.21 14.36
C GLY A 234 6.07 13.05 14.90
N ALA A 235 5.59 11.84 14.67
CA ALA A 235 6.29 10.64 15.08
C ALA A 235 6.14 9.50 14.09
N VAL A 236 7.08 8.55 14.19
CA VAL A 236 7.03 7.26 13.50
C VAL A 236 7.29 6.16 14.52
N THR A 237 6.52 5.07 14.44
CA THR A 237 6.75 3.85 15.23
C THR A 237 6.61 2.60 14.35
N CYS A 238 7.04 1.46 14.88
CA CYS A 238 6.88 0.15 14.24
C CYS A 238 6.18 -0.80 15.20
N ASP A 239 5.16 -1.53 14.74
CA ASP A 239 4.44 -2.52 15.56
C ASP A 239 5.34 -3.71 15.96
N ALA A 240 6.33 -4.05 15.13
CA ALA A 240 7.20 -5.22 15.27
C ALA A 240 6.40 -6.52 15.54
N HIS A 241 5.29 -6.70 14.81
CA HIS A 241 4.32 -7.76 15.10
C HIS A 241 4.06 -8.69 13.92
N HIS A 242 3.48 -8.18 12.83
CA HIS A 242 3.07 -8.97 11.67
C HIS A 242 3.22 -8.15 10.38
N MET A 243 3.32 -8.83 9.24
CA MET A 243 3.60 -8.18 7.95
C MET A 243 2.41 -7.38 7.39
N THR A 244 1.18 -7.78 7.68
CA THR A 244 -0.04 -7.14 7.14
C THR A 244 -0.96 -6.69 8.26
N ASP A 245 -1.22 -7.60 9.19
CA ASP A 245 -2.17 -7.36 10.26
C ASP A 245 -1.62 -6.39 11.31
N PRO A 246 -2.39 -5.37 11.71
CA PRO A 246 -2.02 -4.49 12.80
C PRO A 246 -2.07 -5.25 14.13
N ARG A 247 -1.35 -4.74 15.14
CA ARG A 247 -1.52 -5.27 16.50
C ARG A 247 -2.96 -5.07 16.98
N LYS A 248 -3.60 -6.16 17.42
CA LYS A 248 -4.97 -6.13 17.98
C LYS A 248 -5.12 -5.21 19.20
N ASP A 249 -4.04 -5.01 19.96
CA ASP A 249 -4.04 -4.11 21.11
C ASP A 249 -3.86 -2.63 20.73
N GLY A 250 -3.63 -2.31 19.45
CA GLY A 250 -3.43 -0.94 18.97
C GLY A 250 -2.21 -0.22 19.56
N LEU A 251 -1.28 -0.94 20.21
CA LEU A 251 -0.20 -0.31 20.98
C LEU A 251 0.72 0.55 20.11
N GLY A 252 1.08 0.08 18.92
CA GLY A 252 1.98 0.82 18.04
C GLY A 252 1.33 2.10 17.51
N VAL A 253 0.04 2.03 17.18
CA VAL A 253 -0.80 3.17 16.79
C VAL A 253 -0.91 4.19 17.93
N SER A 254 -1.33 3.77 19.13
CA SER A 254 -1.48 4.69 20.27
C SER A 254 -0.14 5.31 20.69
N SER A 255 0.93 4.53 20.64
CA SER A 255 2.29 5.02 20.93
C SER A 255 2.75 6.05 19.90
N CYS A 256 2.37 5.88 18.64
CA CYS A 256 2.70 6.84 17.58
C CYS A 256 1.99 8.18 17.82
N ILE A 257 0.69 8.14 18.13
CA ILE A 257 -0.09 9.34 18.47
C ILE A 257 0.54 10.04 19.69
N ILE A 258 0.78 9.33 20.80
CA ILE A 258 1.37 9.91 22.02
C ILE A 258 2.72 10.57 21.72
N LYS A 259 3.61 9.88 21.00
CA LYS A 259 4.92 10.43 20.65
C LYS A 259 4.82 11.66 19.74
N SER A 260 3.86 11.68 18.82
CA SER A 260 3.66 12.84 17.94
C SER A 260 3.19 14.08 18.72
N LEU A 261 2.33 13.88 19.73
CA LEU A 261 1.88 14.96 20.62
C LEU A 261 3.01 15.44 21.54
N GLN A 262 3.84 14.52 22.04
CA GLN A 262 5.03 14.86 22.82
C GLN A 262 6.05 15.68 22.00
N ASP A 263 6.32 15.26 20.76
CA ASP A 263 7.19 16.00 19.83
C ASP A 263 6.63 17.39 19.52
N ALA A 264 5.30 17.49 19.36
CA ALA A 264 4.59 18.73 19.11
C ALA A 264 4.44 19.65 20.35
N GLY A 265 4.71 19.15 21.56
CA GLY A 265 4.43 19.88 22.80
C GLY A 265 2.94 20.14 23.04
N VAL A 266 2.07 19.31 22.47
CA VAL A 266 0.61 19.44 22.50
C VAL A 266 0.01 18.49 23.53
N ALA A 267 -0.89 18.98 24.38
CA ALA A 267 -1.66 18.13 25.29
C ALA A 267 -2.77 17.38 24.52
N PRO A 268 -3.09 16.11 24.87
CA PRO A 268 -4.15 15.36 24.19
C PRO A 268 -5.50 16.10 24.12
N GLU A 269 -5.81 16.90 25.13
CA GLU A 269 -7.05 17.69 25.24
C GLU A 269 -7.16 18.82 24.22
N GLU A 270 -6.04 19.25 23.61
CA GLU A 270 -6.03 20.31 22.59
C GLU A 270 -6.42 19.79 21.19
N VAL A 271 -6.29 18.48 20.96
CA VAL A 271 -6.63 17.84 19.69
C VAL A 271 -8.14 17.73 19.57
N ASN A 272 -8.71 18.37 18.56
CA ASN A 272 -10.15 18.33 18.30
C ASN A 272 -10.51 17.85 16.88
N TYR A 273 -9.51 17.49 16.08
CA TYR A 273 -9.71 16.92 14.76
C TYR A 273 -8.70 15.80 14.43
N VAL A 274 -9.20 14.69 13.89
CA VAL A 274 -8.41 13.53 13.45
C VAL A 274 -8.77 13.19 12.01
N ASN A 275 -7.84 13.37 11.08
CA ASN A 275 -7.93 12.73 9.77
C ASN A 275 -7.37 11.32 9.90
N ALA A 276 -8.27 10.34 10.01
CA ALA A 276 -7.95 8.96 10.33
C ALA A 276 -7.27 8.25 9.15
N HIS A 277 -6.52 7.19 9.46
CA HIS A 277 -6.00 6.32 8.44
C HIS A 277 -7.12 5.56 7.73
N ALA A 278 -8.12 5.05 8.46
CA ALA A 278 -9.43 4.59 7.98
C ALA A 278 -9.40 3.93 6.58
N THR A 279 -8.82 2.73 6.50
CA THR A 279 -8.62 2.02 5.22
C THR A 279 -9.83 1.22 4.78
N SER A 280 -10.92 1.26 5.57
CA SER A 280 -12.09 0.41 5.40
C SER A 280 -11.76 -1.07 5.62
N THR A 281 -10.76 -1.36 6.47
CA THR A 281 -10.44 -2.72 6.91
C THR A 281 -10.92 -2.88 8.35
N LEU A 282 -11.70 -3.92 8.64
CA LEU A 282 -12.30 -4.09 9.97
C LEU A 282 -11.25 -4.09 11.09
N ALA A 283 -10.16 -4.82 10.90
CA ALA A 283 -9.08 -4.89 11.90
C ALA A 283 -8.34 -3.56 12.07
N GLY A 284 -8.05 -2.86 10.97
CA GLY A 284 -7.32 -1.59 11.01
C GLY A 284 -8.14 -0.46 11.62
N ASP A 285 -9.39 -0.32 11.17
CA ASP A 285 -10.28 0.75 11.61
C ASP A 285 -10.63 0.60 13.12
N LEU A 286 -10.88 -0.63 13.59
CA LEU A 286 -11.12 -0.88 15.01
C LEU A 286 -9.86 -0.69 15.86
N ALA A 287 -8.67 -1.06 15.36
CA ALA A 287 -7.42 -0.82 16.05
C ALA A 287 -7.13 0.68 16.19
N GLU A 288 -7.38 1.46 15.14
CA GLU A 288 -7.25 2.92 15.14
C GLU A 288 -8.23 3.57 16.14
N VAL A 289 -9.51 3.21 16.11
CA VAL A 289 -10.51 3.73 17.05
C VAL A 289 -10.15 3.37 18.50
N SER A 290 -9.70 2.14 18.74
CA SER A 290 -9.25 1.71 20.07
C SER A 290 -8.05 2.53 20.54
N ALA A 291 -7.08 2.77 19.66
CA ALA A 291 -5.91 3.58 19.97
C ALA A 291 -6.27 5.02 20.29
N ILE A 292 -7.15 5.65 19.50
CA ILE A 292 -7.63 7.02 19.75
C ILE A 292 -8.30 7.09 21.12
N LYS A 293 -9.22 6.16 21.45
CA LYS A 293 -9.87 6.12 22.78
C LYS A 293 -8.91 5.88 23.95
N LYS A 294 -7.76 5.26 23.71
CA LYS A 294 -6.72 5.08 24.74
C LYS A 294 -5.94 6.36 24.99
N VAL A 295 -5.69 7.14 23.94
CA VAL A 295 -4.91 8.39 24.03
C VAL A 295 -5.77 9.55 24.51
N PHE A 296 -6.97 9.68 23.95
CA PHE A 296 -7.92 10.75 24.23
C PHE A 296 -9.02 10.24 25.15
N LYS A 297 -8.93 10.58 26.45
CA LYS A 297 -9.87 10.11 27.48
C LYS A 297 -11.29 10.63 27.26
N ASP A 298 -11.41 11.85 26.76
CA ASP A 298 -12.66 12.44 26.29
C ASP A 298 -12.57 12.63 24.78
N THR A 299 -13.54 12.09 24.06
CA THR A 299 -13.61 12.14 22.59
C THR A 299 -14.84 12.90 22.10
N SER A 300 -15.63 13.50 23.01
CA SER A 300 -16.89 14.19 22.69
C SER A 300 -16.70 15.36 21.72
N GLU A 301 -15.64 16.15 21.94
CA GLU A 301 -15.26 17.31 21.12
C GLU A 301 -14.42 16.95 19.90
N ILE A 302 -13.92 15.71 19.82
CA ILE A 302 -13.12 15.25 18.69
C ILE A 302 -14.03 14.93 17.51
N LYS A 303 -13.68 15.48 16.34
CA LYS A 303 -14.22 15.05 15.05
C LYS A 303 -13.19 14.22 14.33
N MET A 304 -13.62 13.10 13.77
CA MET A 304 -12.77 12.19 13.02
C MET A 304 -13.37 12.00 11.63
N ASN A 305 -12.56 11.91 10.58
CA ASN A 305 -13.06 11.49 9.28
C ASN A 305 -12.05 10.61 8.54
N GLY A 306 -12.52 9.91 7.51
CA GLY A 306 -11.70 9.08 6.63
C GLY A 306 -11.70 9.61 5.21
N THR A 307 -10.64 10.31 4.80
CA THR A 307 -10.49 10.87 3.44
C THR A 307 -10.60 9.78 2.37
N LYS A 308 -10.09 8.58 2.68
CA LYS A 308 -10.08 7.41 1.78
C LYS A 308 -11.49 6.94 1.37
N SER A 309 -12.53 7.30 2.11
CA SER A 309 -13.92 7.02 1.72
C SER A 309 -14.31 7.62 0.37
N MET A 310 -13.67 8.74 -0.02
CA MET A 310 -13.96 9.45 -1.27
C MET A 310 -12.92 9.19 -2.36
N ILE A 311 -11.64 9.12 -1.99
CA ILE A 311 -10.53 9.08 -2.96
C ILE A 311 -9.85 7.70 -3.05
N GLY A 312 -10.30 6.73 -2.25
CA GLY A 312 -9.64 5.43 -2.11
C GLY A 312 -8.31 5.52 -1.35
N HIS A 313 -7.64 4.39 -1.19
CA HIS A 313 -6.35 4.34 -0.51
C HIS A 313 -5.20 4.61 -1.50
N GLY A 314 -4.67 5.84 -1.48
CA GLY A 314 -3.51 6.25 -2.29
C GLY A 314 -2.15 5.68 -1.86
N LEU A 315 -2.11 4.60 -1.08
CA LEU A 315 -0.90 3.96 -0.54
C LEU A 315 0.10 5.01 0.01
N GLY A 316 1.33 5.04 -0.50
CA GLY A 316 2.37 6.00 -0.05
C GLY A 316 2.03 7.48 -0.30
N ALA A 317 1.10 7.79 -1.20
CA ALA A 317 0.61 9.16 -1.42
C ALA A 317 -0.47 9.58 -0.41
N ALA A 318 -1.08 8.64 0.31
CA ALA A 318 -2.21 8.91 1.20
C ALA A 318 -1.87 9.96 2.27
N GLY A 319 -0.72 9.81 2.94
CA GLY A 319 -0.32 10.75 4.00
C GLY A 319 -0.15 12.20 3.53
N GLY A 320 0.34 12.40 2.30
CA GLY A 320 0.46 13.75 1.72
C GLY A 320 -0.88 14.36 1.34
N LEU A 321 -1.77 13.56 0.73
CA LEU A 321 -3.13 14.00 0.38
C LEU A 321 -3.94 14.33 1.65
N GLU A 322 -3.83 13.48 2.67
CA GLU A 322 -4.48 13.64 3.96
C GLU A 322 -3.96 14.87 4.72
N ALA A 323 -2.66 15.15 4.68
CA ALA A 323 -2.09 16.37 5.24
C ALA A 323 -2.67 17.64 4.58
N ILE A 324 -2.78 17.67 3.23
CA ILE A 324 -3.39 18.80 2.51
C ILE A 324 -4.84 19.00 2.95
N VAL A 325 -5.62 17.93 3.00
CA VAL A 325 -7.03 17.98 3.39
C VAL A 325 -7.17 18.43 4.85
N THR A 326 -6.29 17.98 5.74
CA THR A 326 -6.23 18.40 7.15
C THR A 326 -5.94 19.90 7.28
N ILE A 327 -4.98 20.42 6.51
CA ILE A 327 -4.66 21.85 6.47
C ILE A 327 -5.82 22.67 5.88
N GLN A 328 -6.53 22.14 4.90
CA GLN A 328 -7.73 22.82 4.36
C GLN A 328 -8.88 22.83 5.37
N ALA A 329 -9.05 21.77 6.16
CA ALA A 329 -10.01 21.75 7.26
C ALA A 329 -9.70 22.84 8.30
N ILE A 330 -8.42 23.00 8.68
CA ILE A 330 -7.94 24.11 9.53
C ILE A 330 -8.32 25.48 8.97
N ASN A 331 -8.05 25.71 7.69
CA ASN A 331 -8.25 27.01 7.06
C ASN A 331 -9.71 27.39 6.84
N THR A 332 -10.57 26.40 6.59
CA THR A 332 -11.95 26.63 6.15
C THR A 332 -12.98 26.42 7.27
N GLY A 333 -12.60 25.71 8.34
CA GLY A 333 -13.53 25.24 9.37
C GLY A 333 -14.54 24.22 8.84
N TRP A 334 -14.32 23.66 7.65
CA TRP A 334 -15.17 22.63 7.06
C TRP A 334 -14.47 21.28 7.04
N LEU A 335 -15.04 20.32 7.74
CA LEU A 335 -14.62 18.93 7.71
C LEU A 335 -15.38 18.20 6.60
N HIS A 336 -14.66 17.51 5.72
CA HIS A 336 -15.30 16.64 4.75
C HIS A 336 -15.92 15.41 5.46
N PRO A 337 -16.94 14.79 4.85
CA PRO A 337 -17.53 13.60 5.43
C PRO A 337 -16.66 12.36 5.23
N THR A 338 -16.93 11.36 6.05
CA THR A 338 -16.68 9.95 5.72
C THR A 338 -17.92 9.41 5.02
N ILE A 339 -17.86 9.27 3.69
CA ILE A 339 -19.03 8.80 2.91
C ILE A 339 -19.22 7.29 3.01
N ASN A 340 -20.41 6.81 2.66
CA ASN A 340 -20.81 5.39 2.67
C ASN A 340 -20.88 4.76 4.09
N GLN A 341 -21.12 5.57 5.12
CA GLN A 341 -21.30 5.07 6.49
C GLN A 341 -22.79 4.89 6.80
N HIS A 342 -23.28 3.65 6.69
CA HIS A 342 -24.69 3.30 6.96
C HIS A 342 -24.84 2.39 8.17
N ASP A 343 -23.90 1.46 8.35
CA ASP A 343 -23.89 0.45 9.42
C ASP A 343 -22.56 0.56 10.18
N LEU A 344 -22.50 1.46 11.15
CA LEU A 344 -21.31 1.67 11.99
C LEU A 344 -21.17 0.56 13.03
N GLU A 345 -19.93 0.10 13.23
CA GLU A 345 -19.61 -0.84 14.31
C GLU A 345 -19.87 -0.18 15.68
N PRO A 346 -20.46 -0.90 16.67
CA PRO A 346 -20.80 -0.34 17.97
C PRO A 346 -19.62 0.30 18.72
N GLU A 347 -18.41 -0.18 18.48
CA GLU A 347 -17.17 0.32 19.07
C GLU A 347 -16.80 1.72 18.55
N VAL A 348 -17.35 2.15 17.41
CA VAL A 348 -17.07 3.46 16.80
C VAL A 348 -18.04 4.50 17.38
N THR A 349 -17.66 5.06 18.52
CA THR A 349 -18.48 6.08 19.23
C THR A 349 -18.00 7.51 19.02
N ILE A 350 -16.91 7.70 18.28
CA ILE A 350 -16.36 9.03 17.94
C ILE A 350 -17.18 9.58 16.77
N ASP A 351 -17.42 10.89 16.72
CA ASP A 351 -18.12 11.53 15.60
C ASP A 351 -17.26 11.45 14.33
N THR A 352 -17.60 10.49 13.45
CA THR A 352 -16.88 10.17 12.21
C THR A 352 -17.22 11.09 11.03
N VAL A 353 -17.97 12.18 11.28
CA VAL A 353 -18.52 13.07 10.26
C VAL A 353 -19.22 12.25 9.15
N PRO A 354 -20.24 11.44 9.49
CA PRO A 354 -20.80 10.46 8.55
C PRO A 354 -21.59 11.16 7.43
N ASN A 355 -21.27 10.81 6.18
CA ASN A 355 -21.98 11.13 4.93
C ASN A 355 -22.13 12.61 4.53
N VAL A 356 -22.19 13.54 5.49
CA VAL A 356 -22.40 14.97 5.25
C VAL A 356 -21.29 15.77 5.90
N LYS A 357 -20.74 16.74 5.16
CA LYS A 357 -19.71 17.65 5.68
C LYS A 357 -20.21 18.39 6.92
N LYS A 358 -19.29 18.73 7.83
CA LYS A 358 -19.63 19.42 9.08
C LYS A 358 -18.75 20.64 9.27
N GLN A 359 -19.34 21.71 9.80
CA GLN A 359 -18.56 22.87 10.21
C GLN A 359 -18.01 22.63 11.62
N HIS A 360 -16.72 22.82 11.80
CA HIS A 360 -16.00 22.60 13.05
C HIS A 360 -14.74 23.46 13.05
N GLU A 361 -14.55 24.27 14.08
CA GLU A 361 -13.32 25.05 14.24
C GLU A 361 -12.20 24.13 14.72
N VAL A 362 -11.11 24.05 13.94
CA VAL A 362 -10.00 23.15 14.24
C VAL A 362 -8.92 23.88 15.03
N ASN A 363 -8.61 23.40 16.24
CA ASN A 363 -7.58 23.96 17.11
C ASN A 363 -6.25 23.26 16.90
N VAL A 364 -6.26 21.93 17.04
CA VAL A 364 -5.13 21.06 16.71
C VAL A 364 -5.67 19.84 15.98
N ALA A 365 -5.02 19.51 14.87
CA ALA A 365 -5.36 18.38 14.04
C ALA A 365 -4.22 17.38 13.99
N ILE A 366 -4.57 16.10 13.99
CA ILE A 366 -3.64 15.03 13.65
C ILE A 366 -4.05 14.34 12.34
N SER A 367 -3.05 13.90 11.57
CA SER A 367 -3.24 13.08 10.38
C SER A 367 -2.53 11.74 10.57
N ASN A 368 -3.30 10.66 10.54
CA ASN A 368 -2.84 9.31 10.85
C ASN A 368 -2.50 8.51 9.59
N SER A 369 -1.42 7.73 9.63
CA SER A 369 -1.02 6.81 8.56
C SER A 369 -0.43 5.51 9.12
N PHE A 370 -1.15 4.39 8.97
CA PHE A 370 -0.81 3.08 9.55
C PHE A 370 -0.72 2.01 8.46
N GLY A 371 0.49 1.80 7.94
CA GLY A 371 0.74 0.91 6.81
C GLY A 371 1.04 -0.53 7.21
N PHE A 372 0.99 -1.41 6.22
CA PHE A 372 1.53 -2.76 6.31
C PHE A 372 3.00 -2.76 6.76
N GLY A 373 3.46 -3.87 7.33
CA GLY A 373 4.76 -3.98 7.99
C GLY A 373 4.78 -3.36 9.40
N GLY A 374 3.64 -2.86 9.87
CA GLY A 374 3.51 -2.22 11.17
C GLY A 374 4.03 -0.78 11.19
N HIS A 375 4.14 -0.13 10.04
CA HIS A 375 4.67 1.24 9.95
C HIS A 375 3.60 2.25 10.35
N ASN A 376 3.80 2.95 11.48
CA ASN A 376 2.87 3.96 11.95
C ASN A 376 3.50 5.35 11.85
N SER A 377 2.74 6.32 11.35
CA SER A 377 3.15 7.73 11.31
C SER A 377 1.98 8.64 11.65
N VAL A 378 2.25 9.66 12.46
CA VAL A 378 1.28 10.70 12.82
C VAL A 378 1.97 12.05 12.72
N VAL A 379 1.29 13.03 12.13
CA VAL A 379 1.72 14.43 12.03
C VAL A 379 0.68 15.34 12.67
N VAL A 380 1.15 16.42 13.31
CA VAL A 380 0.34 17.37 14.08
C VAL A 380 0.39 18.76 13.43
N PHE A 381 -0.78 19.36 13.21
CA PHE A 381 -0.94 20.68 12.60
C PHE A 381 -1.85 21.58 13.45
N ALA A 382 -1.64 22.89 13.37
CA ALA A 382 -2.52 23.89 13.99
C ALA A 382 -2.72 25.13 13.10
N PRO A 383 -3.79 25.91 13.31
CA PRO A 383 -3.89 27.25 12.73
C PRO A 383 -2.72 28.12 13.17
N PHE A 384 -2.08 28.80 12.22
CA PHE A 384 -1.05 29.77 12.57
C PHE A 384 -1.69 31.03 13.17
N LYS A 385 -1.27 31.40 14.38
CA LYS A 385 -1.65 32.64 15.06
C LYS A 385 -0.38 33.52 15.21
N PRO A 386 -0.31 34.70 14.56
CA PRO A 386 0.88 35.53 14.50
C PRO A 386 1.26 36.19 15.84
#